data_AF-A0ABD5T3C8-F1
#
_entry.id   AF-A0ABD5T3C8-F1
#
_cell.length_a   1.000
_cell.length_b   1.000
_cell.length_c   1.000
_cell.angle_alpha   90.00
_cell.angle_beta   90.00
_cell.angle_gamma   90.00
#
_symmetry.space_group_name_H-M   'P 1'
#
loop_
_entity.id
_entity.type
_entity.pdbx_description
1 polymer ?
#
loop_
_entity_poly.entity_id
_entity_poly.type
_entity_poly.pdbx_seq_one_letter_code
_entity_poly.pdbx_strand_id
1 'polypeptide(L)' 'MFGTSGVRGPVGETVTADLALDIGRALASDGADTVVVGRDARE' A
#
# COMPACT_ATOMS: atom_id res chain seq x y z
N MET A 1 9.54 -0.48 0.57
CA MET A 1 10.22 0.64 1.26
C MET A 1 9.73 1.97 0.69
N PHE A 2 9.60 3.00 1.55
CA PHE A 2 9.00 4.30 1.20
C PHE A 2 9.95 5.16 0.36
N GLY A 3 9.47 5.64 -0.78
CA GLY A 3 10.19 6.57 -1.65
C GLY A 3 9.29 7.66 -2.21
N THR A 4 9.86 8.56 -3.00
CA THR A 4 9.15 9.72 -3.58
C THR A 4 8.00 9.33 -4.53
N SER A 5 8.06 8.14 -5.11
CA SER A 5 7.04 7.60 -6.04
C SER A 5 6.25 6.43 -5.45
N GLY A 6 6.10 6.40 -4.12
CA GLY A 6 5.32 5.41 -3.38
C GLY A 6 6.14 4.35 -2.63
N VAL A 7 5.45 3.33 -2.12
CA VAL A 7 6.05 2.20 -1.40
C VAL A 7 6.39 1.08 -2.39
N ARG A 8 7.66 0.70 -2.50
CA ARG A 8 8.13 -0.28 -3.51
C ARG A 8 9.11 -1.30 -2.94
N GLY A 9 9.09 -2.52 -3.46
CA GLY A 9 10.00 -3.60 -3.09
C GLY A 9 9.49 -4.96 -3.58
N PRO A 10 10.26 -6.05 -3.43
CA PRO A 10 9.81 -7.38 -3.82
C PRO A 10 8.59 -7.85 -3.02
N VAL A 11 7.59 -8.39 -3.73
CA VAL A 11 6.38 -8.98 -3.14
C VAL A 11 6.75 -10.25 -2.38
N GLY A 12 6.17 -10.43 -1.19
CA GLY A 12 6.44 -11.59 -0.32
C GLY A 12 7.70 -11.45 0.54
N GLU A 13 8.57 -10.48 0.26
CA GLU A 13 9.71 -10.13 1.11
C GLU A 13 9.47 -8.80 1.84
N THR A 14 9.65 -7.68 1.13
CA THR A 14 9.52 -6.34 1.75
C THR A 14 8.17 -5.70 1.50
N VAL A 15 7.45 -6.14 0.47
CA VAL A 15 6.04 -5.79 0.24
C VAL A 15 5.21 -7.02 0.59
N THR A 16 4.69 -7.02 1.81
CA THR A 16 3.88 -8.12 2.35
C THR A 16 2.40 -7.76 2.35
N ALA A 17 1.53 -8.76 2.51
CA ALA A 17 0.09 -8.53 2.67
C ALA A 17 -0.21 -7.70 3.93
N ASP A 18 0.51 -7.94 5.03
CA ASP A 18 0.37 -7.17 6.28
C ASP A 18 0.73 -5.70 6.07
N LEU A 19 1.82 -5.41 5.34
CA LEU A 19 2.19 -4.04 5.01
C LEU A 19 1.10 -3.36 4.16
N ALA A 20 0.51 -4.08 3.20
CA ALA A 20 -0.57 -3.53 2.38
C ALA A 20 -1.80 -3.19 3.23
N LEU A 21 -2.14 -4.04 4.21
CA LEU A 21 -3.24 -3.79 5.15
C LEU A 21 -2.94 -2.58 6.05
N ASP A 22 -1.73 -2.48 6.57
CA ASP A 22 -1.33 -1.38 7.44
C ASP A 22 -1.29 -0.04 6.69
N ILE A 23 -0.91 -0.03 5.41
CA ILE A 23 -1.03 1.17 4.55
C ILE A 23 -2.49 1.59 4.42
N GLY A 24 -3.41 0.65 4.17
CA GLY A 24 -4.83 0.94 4.09
C GLY A 24 -5.38 1.56 5.39
N ARG A 25 -4.97 1.02 6.54
CA ARG A 25 -5.32 1.58 7.86
C ARG A 25 -4.70 2.96 8.07
N ALA A 26 -3.47 3.18 7.61
CA ALA A 26 -2.82 4.48 7.73
C ALA A 26 -3.57 5.57 6.94
N LEU A 27 -4.11 5.26 5.76
CA LEU A 27 -4.94 6.21 4.99
C LEU A 27 -6.20 6.61 5.77
N ALA A 28 -6.87 5.66 6.40
CA ALA A 28 -8.04 5.96 7.25
C ALA A 28 -7.64 6.81 8.46
N SER A 29 -6.52 6.51 9.12
CA SER A 29 -5.99 7.31 10.23
C SER A 29 -5.58 8.73 9.82
N ASP A 30 -5.16 8.92 8.57
CA ASP A 30 -4.86 10.23 7.97
C ASP A 30 -6.12 11.03 7.61
N GLY A 31 -7.30 10.42 7.73
CA GLY A 31 -8.60 11.07 7.51
C GLY A 31 -9.25 10.80 6.16
N ALA A 32 -8.80 9.77 5.42
CA ALA A 32 -9.47 9.37 4.20
C ALA A 32 -10.78 8.62 4.48
N ASP A 33 -11.92 9.22 4.13
CA ASP A 33 -13.25 8.61 4.30
C ASP A 33 -13.65 7.66 3.15
N THR A 34 -13.14 7.91 1.94
CA THR A 34 -13.40 7.08 0.76
C THR A 34 -12.13 6.96 -0.08
N VAL A 35 -11.72 5.74 -0.38
CA VAL A 35 -10.47 5.44 -1.10
C VAL A 35 -10.78 4.69 -2.39
N VAL A 36 -10.30 5.20 -3.51
CA VAL A 36 -10.35 4.51 -4.81
C VAL A 36 -9.14 3.61 -4.93
N VAL A 37 -9.37 2.33 -5.25
CA VAL A 37 -8.30 1.33 -5.40
C VAL A 37 -8.13 0.96 -6.86
N GLY A 38 -6.89 0.99 -7.34
CA GLY A 38 -6.49 0.47 -8.64
C GLY A 38 -5.32 -0.50 -8.50
N ARG A 39 -5.26 -1.50 -9.37
CA ARG A 39 -4.12 -2.41 -9.50
C ARG A 39 -3.73 -2.53 -10.97
N ASP A 40 -2.46 -2.81 -11.23
CA ASP A 40 -2.04 -3.23 -12.56
C ASP A 40 -2.17 -4.76 -12.72
N ALA A 41 -1.67 -5.26 -13.84
CA ALA A 41 -1.77 -6.67 -14.23
C ALA A 41 -0.63 -7.54 -13.65
N ARG A 42 0.10 -7.08 -12.62
CA ARG A 42 1.07 -7.93 -11.93
C ARG A 42 0.34 -9.01 -11.13
N GLU A 43 0.98 -10.17 -11.05
CA GLU A 43 0.60 -11.29 -10.19
C GLU A 43 0.94 -11.00 -8.71
#